data_AF-A0A9E5QS39-F1
#
_entry.id   AF-A0A9E5QS39-F1
#
_cell.length_a   1.000
_cell.length_b   1.000
_cell.length_c   1.000
_cell.angle_alpha   90.00
_cell.angle_beta   90.00
_cell.angle_gamma   90.00
#
_symmetry.space_group_name_H-M   'P 1'
#
loop_
_entity.id
_entity.type
_entity.pdbx_description
1 polymer ?
#
loop_
_entity_poly.entity_id
_entity_poly.type
_entity_poly.pdbx_seq_one_letter_code
_entity_poly.pdbx_strand_id
1 'polypeptide(L)'
;MYKRLQVWRDMAYQHLSLGEAYSYAQPAPNPVITLKSYPETVITAPPGAIVHRQTSIQRQYLSYSDLVAEYSKAIEHTLTLHEAERGHDIDDLLLLLPDKTRTQVASKLLLDSLLACKDKRPDLHGTILLGLGTHPLMSEKDIQQMIGTERYWNVLEAEFFFRQQSTKAVTNEMTPIKVWSSADCHDCGYTNWPALLAHLNELKDTLKPSPLTQRCQVYIELAGVVAQAHLDELRAVFETLLAAGEFIDIVADSRSRRINTQIQAQLIGLKRVTIAKLTLSQERLASQADVALFISSDRDHPLRLRWGSFYLINVPARLLRHQMVFVAGDVKVHPYEGRYGSGGINKMLAVGVCSMNEIRRSHSTSMLMHTDTRAGNGKSPFVQWIEMTANNIKEVMLHKRNTDGLDRTLLFVGDGQECR
;
A
#
# COMPACT_ATOMS: atom_id res chain seq x y z
N MET A 1 -11.45 13.41 -3.80
CA MET A 1 -11.32 13.60 -5.26
C MET A 1 -10.22 12.66 -5.79
N TYR A 2 -10.53 11.37 -6.04
CA TYR A 2 -9.54 10.34 -6.46
C TYR A 2 -9.50 10.14 -7.99
N LYS A 3 -9.42 11.23 -8.77
CA LYS A 3 -9.50 11.17 -10.24
C LYS A 3 -8.15 11.25 -10.98
N ARG A 4 -7.00 11.12 -10.30
CA ARG A 4 -5.67 11.33 -10.93
C ARG A 4 -4.67 10.17 -10.83
N LEU A 5 -5.05 9.02 -10.29
CA LEU A 5 -4.22 7.80 -10.28
C LEU A 5 -4.67 6.75 -11.32
N GLN A 6 -5.47 7.17 -12.30
CA GLN A 6 -6.22 6.27 -13.17
C GLN A 6 -5.81 6.34 -14.65
N VAL A 7 -4.74 7.06 -15.01
CA VAL A 7 -4.27 7.16 -16.40
C VAL A 7 -3.74 5.80 -16.90
N TRP A 8 -3.03 5.05 -16.05
CA TRP A 8 -2.48 3.74 -16.40
C TRP A 8 -3.51 2.62 -16.40
N ARG A 9 -4.49 2.69 -15.49
CA ARG A 9 -5.65 1.81 -15.52
C ARG A 9 -6.44 2.07 -16.80
N ASP A 10 -6.75 3.32 -17.10
CA ASP A 10 -7.60 3.62 -18.25
C ASP A 10 -6.88 3.43 -19.61
N MET A 11 -5.54 3.56 -19.71
CA MET A 11 -4.80 3.14 -20.92
C MET A 11 -4.76 1.61 -21.10
N ALA A 12 -4.61 0.84 -20.01
CA ALA A 12 -4.75 -0.62 -20.08
C ALA A 12 -6.19 -1.02 -20.45
N TYR A 13 -7.21 -0.29 -19.99
CA TYR A 13 -8.62 -0.57 -20.26
C TYR A 13 -9.13 -0.05 -21.61
N GLN A 14 -8.63 1.08 -22.11
CA GLN A 14 -9.03 1.64 -23.42
C GLN A 14 -8.58 0.74 -24.59
N HIS A 15 -7.64 -0.18 -24.36
CA HIS A 15 -7.25 -1.22 -25.31
C HIS A 15 -7.80 -2.62 -24.99
N LEU A 16 -8.63 -2.80 -23.94
CA LEU A 16 -9.03 -4.13 -23.45
C LEU A 16 -10.54 -4.30 -23.14
N SER A 17 -11.43 -3.44 -23.64
CA SER A 17 -12.88 -3.66 -23.49
C SER A 17 -13.43 -4.68 -24.50
N LEU A 18 -13.14 -5.96 -24.32
CA LEU A 18 -13.90 -7.05 -24.96
C LEU A 18 -14.04 -8.23 -24.00
N GLY A 19 -15.29 -8.68 -23.80
CA GLY A 19 -15.63 -9.83 -22.95
C GLY A 19 -14.88 -11.10 -23.35
N GLU A 20 -14.58 -11.95 -22.37
CA GLU A 20 -14.04 -13.29 -22.65
C GLU A 20 -15.13 -14.16 -23.27
N ALA A 21 -14.78 -14.84 -24.37
CA ALA A 21 -15.52 -15.99 -24.85
C ALA A 21 -14.96 -17.24 -24.17
N TYR A 22 -15.74 -17.86 -23.28
CA TYR A 22 -15.45 -19.23 -22.83
C TYR A 22 -15.94 -20.19 -23.91
N SER A 23 -15.05 -21.03 -24.45
CA SER A 23 -15.49 -22.16 -25.26
C SER A 23 -15.98 -23.27 -24.35
N TYR A 24 -17.27 -23.62 -24.46
CA TYR A 24 -17.81 -24.80 -23.79
C TYR A 24 -17.30 -26.04 -24.51
N ALA A 25 -16.41 -26.80 -23.87
CA ALA A 25 -16.16 -28.16 -24.30
C ALA A 25 -17.42 -28.99 -24.00
N GLN A 26 -17.85 -29.83 -24.94
CA GLN A 26 -18.90 -30.83 -24.71
C GLN A 26 -18.55 -31.65 -23.46
N PRO A 27 -19.51 -31.95 -22.57
CA PRO A 27 -19.25 -32.71 -21.36
C PRO A 27 -18.68 -34.09 -21.72
N ALA A 28 -17.41 -34.31 -21.40
CA ALA A 28 -16.80 -35.62 -21.49
C ALA A 28 -17.35 -36.50 -20.35
N PRO A 29 -17.60 -37.80 -20.58
CA PRO A 29 -18.20 -38.67 -19.57
C PRO A 29 -17.34 -38.83 -18.30
N ASN A 30 -16.03 -38.57 -18.39
CA ASN A 30 -15.10 -38.46 -17.26
C ASN A 30 -13.91 -37.57 -17.69
N PRO A 31 -13.97 -36.24 -17.49
CA PRO A 31 -12.85 -35.39 -17.85
C PRO A 31 -11.68 -35.66 -16.91
N VAL A 32 -10.54 -35.99 -17.48
CA VAL A 32 -9.27 -36.12 -16.75
C VAL A 32 -8.57 -34.77 -16.72
N ILE A 33 -8.24 -34.29 -15.52
CA ILE A 33 -7.50 -33.05 -15.28
C ILE A 33 -6.12 -33.42 -14.75
N THR A 34 -5.08 -32.98 -15.44
CA THR A 34 -3.70 -33.10 -14.96
C THR A 34 -3.22 -31.72 -14.50
N LEU A 35 -2.66 -31.65 -13.29
CA LEU A 35 -2.11 -30.40 -12.77
C LEU A 35 -0.72 -30.16 -13.36
N LYS A 36 -0.48 -28.97 -13.92
CA LYS A 36 0.83 -28.61 -14.47
C LYS A 36 1.96 -28.68 -13.44
N SER A 37 1.65 -28.39 -12.18
CA SER A 37 2.61 -28.43 -11.06
C SER A 37 2.81 -29.83 -10.46
N TYR A 38 1.93 -30.78 -10.77
CA TYR A 38 1.97 -32.17 -10.30
C TYR A 38 1.53 -33.07 -11.46
N PRO A 39 2.35 -33.21 -12.51
CA PRO A 39 1.97 -33.91 -13.74
C PRO A 39 1.63 -35.39 -13.51
N GLU A 40 2.14 -35.98 -12.44
CA GLU A 40 1.82 -37.32 -11.96
C GLU A 40 0.43 -37.43 -11.30
N THR A 41 -0.14 -36.31 -10.88
CA THR A 41 -1.46 -36.28 -10.24
C THR A 41 -2.56 -36.14 -11.31
N VAL A 42 -3.31 -37.22 -11.45
CA VAL A 42 -4.46 -37.31 -12.36
C VAL A 42 -5.73 -37.17 -11.54
N ILE A 43 -6.51 -36.11 -11.78
CA ILE A 43 -7.80 -35.88 -11.14
C ILE A 43 -8.90 -36.29 -12.11
N THR A 44 -9.66 -37.33 -11.76
CA THR A 44 -10.86 -37.72 -12.49
C THR A 44 -12.02 -36.86 -12.01
N ALA A 45 -12.51 -35.95 -12.84
CA ALA A 45 -13.69 -35.16 -12.51
C ALA A 45 -14.95 -36.04 -12.60
N PRO A 46 -15.98 -35.79 -11.77
CA PRO A 46 -17.21 -36.58 -11.78
C PRO A 46 -17.96 -36.47 -13.12
N PRO A 47 -18.77 -37.49 -13.48
CA PRO A 47 -19.58 -37.46 -14.70
C PRO A 47 -20.46 -36.19 -14.75
N GLY A 48 -20.46 -35.51 -15.90
CA GLY A 48 -21.21 -34.27 -16.11
C GLY A 48 -20.48 -32.99 -15.66
N ALA A 49 -19.26 -33.10 -15.12
CA ALA A 49 -18.44 -31.93 -14.80
C ALA A 49 -18.09 -31.12 -16.06
N ILE A 50 -18.33 -29.80 -16.01
CA ILE A 50 -17.95 -28.86 -17.05
C ILE A 50 -16.51 -28.39 -16.77
N VAL A 51 -15.58 -28.72 -17.66
CA VAL A 51 -14.20 -28.24 -17.57
C VAL A 51 -14.05 -26.98 -18.42
N HIS A 52 -13.91 -25.84 -17.76
CA HIS A 52 -13.58 -24.58 -18.42
C HIS A 52 -12.10 -24.57 -18.79
N ARG A 53 -11.79 -24.55 -20.08
CA ARG A 53 -10.44 -24.29 -20.59
C ARG A 53 -10.38 -22.86 -21.08
N GLN A 54 -9.41 -22.10 -20.60
CA GLN A 54 -9.13 -20.78 -21.13
C GLN A 54 -8.59 -20.96 -22.56
N THR A 55 -9.40 -20.62 -23.56
CA THR A 55 -8.94 -20.54 -24.94
C THR A 55 -8.15 -19.25 -25.08
N SER A 56 -6.87 -19.36 -25.42
CA SER A 56 -6.03 -18.18 -25.66
C SER A 56 -6.59 -17.42 -26.86
N ILE A 57 -7.24 -16.28 -26.61
CA ILE A 57 -7.61 -15.35 -27.67
C ILE A 57 -6.30 -14.87 -28.32
N GLN A 58 -6.14 -15.09 -29.62
CA GLN A 58 -5.04 -14.48 -30.39
C GLN A 58 -5.27 -12.96 -30.40
N ARG A 59 -4.63 -12.25 -29.48
CA ARG A 59 -4.57 -10.78 -29.49
C ARG A 59 -3.37 -10.35 -30.34
N GLN A 60 -3.53 -9.25 -31.09
CA GLN A 60 -2.40 -8.54 -31.66
C GLN A 60 -1.64 -7.88 -30.50
N TYR A 61 -0.51 -8.46 -30.12
CA TYR A 61 0.37 -7.89 -29.11
C TYR A 61 1.32 -6.91 -29.78
N LEU A 62 1.51 -5.74 -29.18
CA LEU A 62 2.62 -4.85 -29.52
C LEU A 62 3.94 -5.62 -29.40
N SER A 63 4.91 -5.29 -30.24
CA SER A 63 6.26 -5.83 -30.08
C SER A 63 6.86 -5.35 -28.75
N TYR A 64 7.85 -6.08 -28.22
CA TYR A 64 8.50 -5.67 -26.97
C TYR A 64 9.11 -4.28 -27.06
N SER A 65 9.71 -3.92 -28.20
CA SER A 65 10.26 -2.58 -28.43
C SER A 65 9.19 -1.49 -28.44
N ASP A 66 8.01 -1.77 -29.00
CA ASP A 66 6.91 -0.80 -28.99
C ASP A 66 6.39 -0.61 -27.56
N LEU A 67 6.30 -1.68 -26.77
CA LEU A 67 5.96 -1.60 -25.35
C LEU A 67 6.98 -0.76 -24.57
N VAL A 68 8.27 -0.97 -24.78
CA VAL A 68 9.32 -0.16 -24.14
C VAL A 68 9.16 1.32 -24.51
N ALA A 69 8.92 1.64 -25.78
CA ALA A 69 8.73 3.02 -26.21
C ALA A 69 7.51 3.70 -25.56
N GLU A 70 6.37 3.00 -25.50
CA GLU A 70 5.15 3.52 -24.86
C GLU A 70 5.33 3.70 -23.35
N TYR A 71 5.93 2.73 -22.66
CA TYR A 71 6.17 2.83 -21.23
C TYR A 71 7.19 3.91 -20.89
N SER A 72 8.22 4.11 -21.72
CA SER A 72 9.20 5.19 -21.55
C SER A 72 8.53 6.56 -21.63
N LYS A 73 7.67 6.79 -22.64
CA LYS A 73 6.89 8.04 -22.75
C LYS A 73 6.02 8.27 -21.52
N ALA A 74 5.38 7.22 -21.00
CA ALA A 74 4.51 7.33 -19.85
C ALA A 74 5.28 7.61 -18.54
N ILE A 75 6.47 7.02 -18.38
CA ILE A 75 7.40 7.36 -17.28
C ILE A 75 7.81 8.83 -17.38
N GLU A 76 8.31 9.28 -18.54
CA GLU A 76 8.71 10.67 -18.78
C GLU A 76 7.57 11.67 -18.51
N HIS A 77 6.37 11.36 -19.01
CA HIS A 77 5.20 12.19 -18.80
C HIS A 77 4.87 12.30 -17.31
N THR A 78 4.93 11.19 -16.58
CA THR A 78 4.59 11.20 -15.16
C THR A 78 5.64 11.93 -14.31
N LEU A 79 6.93 11.78 -14.63
CA LEU A 79 8.00 12.58 -14.01
C LEU A 79 7.73 14.07 -14.22
N THR A 80 7.51 14.48 -15.48
CA THR A 80 7.25 15.89 -15.85
C THR A 80 6.03 16.47 -15.13
N LEU A 81 4.94 15.71 -15.04
CA LEU A 81 3.73 16.14 -14.32
C LEU A 81 4.02 16.39 -12.84
N HIS A 82 4.75 15.49 -12.18
CA HIS A 82 5.04 15.66 -10.76
C HIS A 82 6.09 16.74 -10.50
N GLU A 83 7.09 16.90 -11.35
CA GLU A 83 8.04 18.01 -11.26
C GLU A 83 7.32 19.36 -11.34
N ALA A 84 6.37 19.49 -12.27
CA ALA A 84 5.54 20.69 -12.39
C ALA A 84 4.68 20.95 -11.14
N GLU A 85 4.11 19.90 -10.53
CA GLU A 85 3.34 20.01 -9.27
C GLU A 85 4.24 20.38 -8.07
N ARG A 86 5.52 19.99 -8.12
CA ARG A 86 6.48 20.10 -7.03
C ARG A 86 7.37 21.33 -7.06
N GLY A 87 7.57 21.92 -8.25
CA GLY A 87 8.50 23.01 -8.47
C GLY A 87 9.99 22.62 -8.32
N HIS A 88 10.31 21.33 -8.39
CA HIS A 88 11.68 20.82 -8.43
C HIS A 88 11.74 19.50 -9.22
N ASP A 89 12.93 19.19 -9.74
CA ASP A 89 13.18 17.99 -10.54
C ASP A 89 13.12 16.72 -9.68
N ILE A 90 12.73 15.60 -10.30
CA ILE A 90 12.73 14.27 -9.67
C ILE A 90 13.93 13.51 -10.18
N ASP A 91 14.85 13.17 -9.28
CA ASP A 91 16.10 12.48 -9.57
C ASP A 91 16.21 11.12 -8.85
N ASP A 92 15.55 10.92 -7.69
CA ASP A 92 15.64 9.70 -6.88
C ASP A 92 14.38 8.82 -6.95
N LEU A 93 14.53 7.63 -7.54
CA LEU A 93 13.45 6.68 -7.77
C LEU A 93 13.60 5.39 -6.95
N LEU A 94 12.47 4.79 -6.57
CA LEU A 94 12.41 3.42 -6.06
C LEU A 94 11.65 2.52 -7.03
N LEU A 95 12.27 1.42 -7.42
CA LEU A 95 11.62 0.38 -8.21
C LEU A 95 11.38 -0.85 -7.33
N LEU A 96 10.12 -1.17 -7.05
CA LEU A 96 9.74 -2.39 -6.35
C LEU A 96 9.47 -3.51 -7.36
N LEU A 97 10.34 -4.52 -7.37
CA LEU A 97 10.24 -5.65 -8.29
C LEU A 97 9.96 -6.96 -7.55
N PRO A 98 9.26 -7.92 -8.18
CA PRO A 98 9.08 -9.26 -7.64
C PRO A 98 10.40 -10.03 -7.64
N ASP A 99 10.39 -11.17 -6.93
CA ASP A 99 11.53 -12.08 -6.88
C ASP A 99 11.54 -13.09 -8.06
N LYS A 100 12.57 -13.94 -8.09
CA LYS A 100 12.77 -14.95 -9.15
C LYS A 100 11.66 -16.00 -9.27
N THR A 101 10.74 -16.10 -8.30
CA THR A 101 9.63 -17.07 -8.35
C THR A 101 8.46 -16.58 -9.20
N ARG A 102 8.50 -15.31 -9.64
CA ARG A 102 7.47 -14.69 -10.48
C ARG A 102 7.95 -14.56 -11.92
N THR A 103 7.01 -14.26 -12.81
CA THR A 103 7.40 -13.84 -14.16
C THR A 103 8.11 -12.49 -14.09
N GLN A 104 9.04 -12.29 -15.02
CA GLN A 104 9.90 -11.10 -15.04
C GLN A 104 9.56 -10.16 -16.20
N VAL A 105 8.42 -10.33 -16.85
CA VAL A 105 8.03 -9.53 -18.02
C VAL A 105 7.86 -8.07 -17.61
N ALA A 106 7.04 -7.79 -16.60
CA ALA A 106 6.83 -6.45 -16.07
C ALA A 106 8.13 -5.83 -15.52
N SER A 107 8.95 -6.62 -14.81
CA SER A 107 10.24 -6.18 -14.29
C SER A 107 11.18 -5.73 -15.42
N LYS A 108 11.35 -6.56 -16.46
CA LYS A 108 12.22 -6.26 -17.59
C LYS A 108 11.70 -5.06 -18.38
N LEU A 109 10.40 -5.00 -18.64
CA LEU A 109 9.77 -3.88 -19.34
C LEU A 109 9.98 -2.55 -18.59
N LEU A 110 9.75 -2.53 -17.27
CA LEU A 110 9.98 -1.34 -16.45
C LEU A 110 11.46 -0.92 -16.49
N LEU A 111 12.39 -1.87 -16.32
CA LEU A 111 13.83 -1.57 -16.34
C LEU A 111 14.28 -1.03 -17.70
N ASP A 112 13.88 -1.65 -18.80
CA ASP A 112 14.28 -1.20 -20.15
C ASP A 112 13.67 0.16 -20.49
N SER A 113 12.43 0.40 -20.07
CA SER A 113 11.77 1.70 -20.27
C SER A 113 12.43 2.80 -19.46
N LEU A 114 12.88 2.49 -18.24
CA LEU A 114 13.62 3.41 -17.40
C LEU A 114 15.00 3.73 -17.99
N LEU A 115 15.73 2.71 -18.46
CA LEU A 115 17.02 2.88 -19.12
C LEU A 115 16.89 3.76 -20.37
N ALA A 116 15.83 3.58 -21.17
CA ALA A 116 15.55 4.44 -22.31
C ALA A 116 15.25 5.90 -21.93
N CYS A 117 14.76 6.16 -20.71
CA CYS A 117 14.55 7.52 -20.20
C CYS A 117 15.87 8.19 -19.74
N LYS A 118 16.89 7.41 -19.37
CA LYS A 118 18.17 7.91 -18.82
C LYS A 118 18.92 8.81 -19.80
N ASP A 119 18.83 8.54 -21.10
CA ASP A 119 19.43 9.39 -22.14
C ASP A 119 18.90 10.82 -22.12
N LYS A 120 17.62 11.01 -21.77
CA LYS A 120 16.99 12.33 -21.67
C LYS A 120 17.07 12.93 -20.27
N ARG A 121 17.25 12.09 -19.25
CA ARG A 121 17.31 12.47 -17.84
C ARG A 121 18.53 11.82 -17.18
N PRO A 122 19.73 12.34 -17.46
CA PRO A 122 20.99 11.73 -17.03
C PRO A 122 21.18 11.77 -15.51
N ASP A 123 20.43 12.59 -14.77
CA ASP A 123 20.51 12.68 -13.32
C ASP A 123 19.61 11.66 -12.57
N LEU A 124 18.76 10.93 -13.30
CA LEU A 124 17.90 9.89 -12.70
C LEU A 124 18.75 8.76 -12.11
N HIS A 125 18.56 8.50 -10.83
CA HIS A 125 19.20 7.42 -10.10
C HIS A 125 18.18 6.76 -9.18
N GLY A 126 18.59 5.70 -8.47
CA GLY A 126 17.67 5.14 -7.48
C GLY A 126 18.01 3.79 -6.89
N THR A 127 17.01 3.22 -6.24
CA THR A 127 17.08 1.88 -5.65
C THR A 127 16.11 0.94 -6.35
N ILE A 128 16.56 -0.27 -6.66
CA ILE A 128 15.69 -1.40 -7.00
C ILE A 128 15.51 -2.27 -5.75
N LEU A 129 14.31 -2.29 -5.20
CA LEU A 129 13.95 -3.13 -4.05
C LEU A 129 13.28 -4.42 -4.53
N LEU A 130 13.93 -5.55 -4.33
CA LEU A 130 13.37 -6.88 -4.61
C LEU A 130 12.54 -7.33 -3.41
N GLY A 131 11.21 -7.41 -3.58
CA GLY A 131 10.27 -7.84 -2.55
C GLY A 131 10.16 -9.36 -2.49
N LEU A 132 10.87 -9.99 -1.56
CA LEU A 132 10.98 -11.45 -1.44
C LEU A 132 9.89 -12.08 -0.56
N GLY A 133 9.21 -11.29 0.27
CA GLY A 133 8.33 -11.82 1.31
C GLY A 133 9.08 -12.83 2.19
N THR A 134 8.64 -14.08 2.19
CA THR A 134 9.24 -15.17 2.98
C THR A 134 10.38 -15.92 2.29
N HIS A 135 10.72 -15.56 1.06
CA HIS A 135 11.80 -16.20 0.30
C HIS A 135 13.18 -15.75 0.79
N PRO A 136 14.21 -16.62 0.68
CA PRO A 136 15.58 -16.26 1.05
C PRO A 136 16.13 -15.16 0.13
N LEU A 137 17.20 -14.51 0.58
CA LEU A 137 17.93 -13.56 -0.27
C LEU A 137 18.42 -14.27 -1.55
N MET A 138 18.34 -13.56 -2.66
CA MET A 138 18.85 -13.97 -3.95
C MET A 138 20.34 -13.65 -4.04
N SER A 139 21.10 -14.57 -4.60
CA SER A 139 22.48 -14.29 -4.98
C SER A 139 22.53 -13.31 -6.16
N GLU A 140 23.67 -12.68 -6.40
CA GLU A 140 23.88 -11.86 -7.60
C GLU A 140 23.56 -12.65 -8.88
N LYS A 141 24.02 -13.91 -8.95
CA LYS A 141 23.75 -14.82 -10.05
C LYS A 141 22.25 -15.06 -10.26
N ASP A 142 21.48 -15.20 -9.18
CA ASP A 142 20.02 -15.34 -9.27
C ASP A 142 19.38 -14.09 -9.88
N ILE A 143 19.83 -12.90 -9.47
CA ILE A 143 19.32 -11.62 -9.99
C ILE A 143 19.68 -11.50 -11.48
N GLN A 144 20.93 -11.77 -11.86
CA GLN A 144 21.36 -11.78 -13.26
C GLN A 144 20.55 -12.76 -14.12
N GLN A 145 20.26 -13.96 -13.60
CA GLN A 145 19.40 -14.92 -14.31
C GLN A 145 17.95 -14.44 -14.43
N MET A 146 17.44 -13.78 -13.40
CA MET A 146 16.07 -13.25 -13.35
C MET A 146 15.84 -12.16 -14.40
N ILE A 147 16.71 -11.14 -14.45
CA ILE A 147 16.54 -9.98 -15.33
C ILE A 147 17.39 -10.02 -16.60
N GLY A 148 18.43 -10.85 -16.67
CA GLY A 148 19.42 -10.89 -17.75
C GLY A 148 20.73 -10.19 -17.36
N THR A 149 21.88 -10.82 -17.66
CA THR A 149 23.21 -10.35 -17.25
C THR A 149 23.54 -8.97 -17.79
N GLU A 150 23.29 -8.72 -19.08
CA GLU A 150 23.53 -7.41 -19.70
C GLU A 150 22.68 -6.32 -19.04
N ARG A 151 21.37 -6.57 -18.89
CA ARG A 151 20.44 -5.66 -18.21
C ARG A 151 20.86 -5.37 -16.77
N TYR A 152 21.35 -6.37 -16.05
CA TYR A 152 21.86 -6.19 -14.69
C TYR A 152 22.99 -5.16 -14.63
N TRP A 153 23.97 -5.26 -15.53
CA TRP A 153 25.09 -4.32 -15.57
C TRP A 153 24.67 -2.93 -16.06
N ASN A 154 23.85 -2.83 -17.11
CA ASN A 154 23.35 -1.55 -17.61
C ASN A 154 22.58 -0.77 -16.54
N VAL A 155 21.79 -1.48 -15.72
CA VAL A 155 21.06 -0.89 -14.59
C VAL A 155 22.00 -0.35 -13.51
N LEU A 156 23.08 -1.07 -13.18
CA LEU A 156 24.07 -0.60 -12.21
C LEU A 156 24.87 0.60 -12.74
N GLU A 157 25.24 0.58 -14.02
CA GLU A 157 25.92 1.69 -14.69
C GLU A 157 25.04 2.94 -14.75
N ALA A 158 23.72 2.76 -14.90
CA ALA A 158 22.73 3.84 -14.80
C ALA A 158 22.45 4.31 -13.36
N GLU A 159 23.23 3.87 -12.37
CA GLU A 159 23.12 4.25 -10.95
C GLU A 159 21.83 3.78 -10.25
N PHE A 160 21.28 2.65 -10.68
CA PHE A 160 20.18 1.96 -9.99
C PHE A 160 20.69 0.76 -9.18
N PHE A 161 20.64 0.86 -7.85
CA PHE A 161 21.24 -0.15 -6.99
C PHE A 161 20.24 -1.18 -6.47
N PHE A 162 20.58 -2.46 -6.60
CA PHE A 162 19.77 -3.55 -6.04
C PHE A 162 19.85 -3.59 -4.51
N ARG A 163 18.67 -3.70 -3.90
CA ARG A 163 18.42 -4.02 -2.49
C ARG A 163 17.36 -5.11 -2.43
N GLN A 164 17.37 -5.85 -1.34
CA GLN A 164 16.46 -6.98 -1.17
C GLN A 164 15.72 -6.80 0.14
N GLN A 165 14.44 -7.16 0.18
CA GLN A 165 13.65 -7.20 1.41
C GLN A 165 13.10 -8.61 1.59
N SER A 166 13.53 -9.27 2.67
CA SER A 166 13.06 -10.59 3.08
C SER A 166 12.65 -10.57 4.53
N THR A 167 11.67 -11.39 4.90
CA THR A 167 11.34 -11.62 6.32
C THR A 167 12.28 -12.62 6.99
N LYS A 168 13.16 -13.30 6.23
CA LYS A 168 14.16 -14.23 6.78
C LYS A 168 15.44 -13.54 7.24
N ALA A 169 15.71 -12.34 6.72
CA ALA A 169 16.86 -11.53 7.09
C ALA A 169 16.49 -10.05 7.02
N VAL A 170 16.73 -9.30 8.10
CA VAL A 170 16.49 -7.85 8.13
C VAL A 170 17.62 -7.15 7.39
N THR A 171 17.36 -6.74 6.16
CA THR A 171 18.32 -6.11 5.25
C THR A 171 18.06 -4.62 5.03
N ASN A 172 16.92 -4.11 5.53
CA ASN A 172 16.55 -2.71 5.45
C ASN A 172 16.11 -2.21 6.82
N GLU A 173 16.33 -0.93 7.06
CA GLU A 173 15.66 -0.22 8.14
C GLU A 173 14.15 -0.31 7.93
N MET A 174 13.43 -0.69 8.98
CA MET A 174 11.98 -0.85 8.94
C MET A 174 11.32 0.32 9.68
N THR A 175 10.26 0.88 9.10
CA THR A 175 9.45 1.93 9.68
C THR A 175 8.07 1.37 10.02
N PRO A 176 7.58 1.54 11.25
CA PRO A 176 6.21 1.19 11.59
C PRO A 176 5.24 2.15 10.90
N ILE A 177 4.15 1.60 10.35
CA ILE A 177 3.03 2.36 9.82
C ILE A 177 1.72 1.80 10.38
N LYS A 178 0.71 2.68 10.47
CA LYS A 178 -0.63 2.31 10.93
C LYS A 178 -1.44 1.78 9.76
N VAL A 179 -2.10 0.65 9.97
CA VAL A 179 -3.08 0.08 9.05
C VAL A 179 -4.44 0.10 9.73
N TRP A 180 -5.34 0.89 9.16
CA TRP A 180 -6.72 1.03 9.63
C TRP A 180 -7.57 -0.13 9.14
N SER A 181 -8.32 -0.73 10.06
CA SER A 181 -9.26 -1.81 9.76
C SER A 181 -10.41 -1.29 8.90
N SER A 182 -10.69 -1.93 7.77
CA SER A 182 -11.82 -1.53 6.92
C SER A 182 -13.19 -1.84 7.53
N ALA A 183 -13.27 -2.67 8.57
CA ALA A 183 -14.53 -3.08 9.18
C ALA A 183 -15.16 -1.96 10.03
N ASP A 184 -14.34 -1.11 10.61
CA ASP A 184 -14.74 -0.14 11.63
C ASP A 184 -13.95 1.19 11.55
N CYS A 185 -13.16 1.40 10.49
CA CYS A 185 -12.53 2.69 10.23
C CYS A 185 -13.53 3.65 9.62
N HIS A 186 -13.74 4.76 10.32
CA HIS A 186 -14.47 5.93 9.85
C HIS A 186 -13.48 7.06 9.58
N ASP A 187 -13.69 7.79 8.48
CA ASP A 187 -12.79 8.85 8.05
C ASP A 187 -13.61 10.00 7.45
N CYS A 188 -13.54 11.16 8.07
CA CYS A 188 -14.35 12.33 7.74
C CYS A 188 -13.46 13.57 7.63
N GLY A 189 -13.61 14.32 6.53
CA GLY A 189 -12.98 15.63 6.34
C GLY A 189 -13.90 16.77 6.78
N TYR A 190 -13.31 17.84 7.32
CA TYR A 190 -14.00 19.05 7.74
C TYR A 190 -13.28 20.27 7.21
N THR A 191 -14.06 21.30 6.89
CA THR A 191 -13.57 22.57 6.39
C THR A 191 -13.24 23.57 7.52
N ASN A 192 -13.67 23.31 8.75
CA ASN A 192 -13.41 24.17 9.91
C ASN A 192 -13.56 23.43 11.26
N TRP A 193 -13.03 24.03 12.32
CA TRP A 193 -13.06 23.49 13.68
C TRP A 193 -14.46 23.36 14.29
N PRO A 194 -15.40 24.33 14.13
CA PRO A 194 -16.75 24.16 14.66
C PRO A 194 -17.49 22.94 14.12
N ALA A 195 -17.33 22.62 12.84
CA ALA A 195 -17.93 21.42 12.24
C ALA A 195 -17.31 20.14 12.83
N LEU A 196 -15.99 20.10 13.03
CA LEU A 196 -15.32 19.00 13.71
C LEU A 196 -15.84 18.84 15.15
N LEU A 197 -15.92 19.93 15.91
CA LEU A 197 -16.42 19.93 17.29
C LEU A 197 -17.87 19.47 17.38
N ALA A 198 -18.73 19.90 16.46
CA ALA A 198 -20.12 19.45 16.41
C ALA A 198 -20.19 17.92 16.25
N HIS A 199 -19.44 17.35 15.31
CA HIS A 199 -19.43 15.91 15.09
C HIS A 199 -18.78 15.16 16.28
N LEU A 200 -17.73 15.68 16.90
CA LEU A 200 -17.18 15.09 18.13
C LEU A 200 -18.20 15.05 19.27
N ASN A 201 -19.02 16.10 19.39
CA ASN A 201 -20.10 16.14 20.38
C ASN A 201 -21.22 15.14 20.08
N GLU A 202 -21.47 14.81 18.81
CA GLU A 202 -22.39 13.73 18.42
C GLU A 202 -21.78 12.35 18.70
N LEU A 203 -20.48 12.19 18.42
CA LEU A 203 -19.76 10.93 18.61
C LEU A 203 -19.49 10.62 20.08
N LYS A 204 -19.57 11.60 21.00
CA LYS A 204 -19.21 11.42 22.42
C LYS A 204 -19.85 10.20 23.08
N ASP A 205 -21.10 9.89 22.72
CA ASP A 205 -21.82 8.76 23.29
C ASP A 205 -21.44 7.42 22.64
N THR A 206 -20.99 7.45 21.38
CA THR A 206 -20.46 6.30 20.63
C THR A 206 -19.00 5.99 20.93
N LEU A 207 -18.22 7.01 21.34
CA LEU A 207 -16.81 6.90 21.72
C LEU A 207 -16.61 6.39 23.15
N LYS A 208 -17.71 6.16 23.89
CA LYS A 208 -17.62 5.55 25.22
C LYS A 208 -17.01 4.16 25.08
N PRO A 209 -15.90 3.86 25.79
CA PRO A 209 -15.34 2.52 25.78
C PRO A 209 -16.43 1.53 26.20
N SER A 210 -16.70 0.54 25.36
CA SER A 210 -17.51 -0.61 25.76
C SER A 210 -16.82 -1.32 26.92
N PRO A 211 -17.55 -2.10 27.75
CA PRO A 211 -16.94 -2.91 28.81
C PRO A 211 -15.83 -3.86 28.33
N LEU A 212 -15.78 -4.16 27.02
CA LEU A 212 -14.79 -5.01 26.36
C LEU A 212 -13.59 -4.24 25.80
N THR A 213 -13.78 -2.96 25.43
CA THR A 213 -12.71 -2.09 24.91
C THR A 213 -12.17 -1.28 26.07
N GLN A 214 -11.11 -1.76 26.69
CA GLN A 214 -10.63 -1.16 27.93
C GLN A 214 -9.88 0.14 27.68
N ARG A 215 -9.42 0.43 26.46
CA ARG A 215 -8.54 1.58 26.18
C ARG A 215 -8.86 2.31 24.88
N CYS A 216 -9.34 3.55 24.97
CA CYS A 216 -9.43 4.48 23.85
C CYS A 216 -8.25 5.47 23.92
N GLN A 217 -7.50 5.61 22.82
CA GLN A 217 -6.40 6.58 22.69
C GLN A 217 -6.72 7.64 21.65
N VAL A 218 -6.58 8.91 22.01
CA VAL A 218 -6.75 10.01 21.08
C VAL A 218 -5.37 10.47 20.60
N TYR A 219 -5.21 10.57 19.29
CA TYR A 219 -4.05 11.10 18.61
C TYR A 219 -4.43 12.39 17.88
N ILE A 220 -3.73 13.48 18.16
CA ILE A 220 -3.91 14.73 17.43
C ILE A 220 -2.59 15.04 16.73
N GLU A 221 -2.57 14.88 15.41
CA GLU A 221 -1.41 15.12 14.56
C GLU A 221 -1.62 16.39 13.74
N LEU A 222 -1.11 17.51 14.23
CA LEU A 222 -1.28 18.81 13.58
C LEU A 222 0.07 19.39 13.16
N ALA A 223 0.10 20.05 12.01
CA ALA A 223 1.25 20.86 11.65
C ALA A 223 1.46 21.95 12.72
N GLY A 224 2.70 22.21 13.12
CA GLY A 224 2.99 23.15 14.21
C GLY A 224 2.36 24.54 13.99
N VAL A 225 2.40 25.07 12.76
CA VAL A 225 1.78 26.38 12.48
C VAL A 225 0.26 26.36 12.69
N VAL A 226 -0.41 25.26 12.31
CA VAL A 226 -1.86 25.07 12.50
C VAL A 226 -2.18 24.91 13.98
N ALA A 227 -1.43 24.08 14.70
CA ALA A 227 -1.62 23.87 16.12
C ALA A 227 -1.43 25.17 16.93
N GLN A 228 -0.48 26.03 16.54
CA GLN A 228 -0.24 27.32 17.19
C GLN A 228 -1.34 28.35 16.90
N ALA A 229 -1.92 28.33 15.69
CA ALA A 229 -2.97 29.25 15.29
C ALA A 229 -4.34 28.91 15.89
N HIS A 230 -4.56 27.64 16.26
CA HIS A 230 -5.85 27.12 16.71
C HIS A 230 -5.80 26.48 18.10
N LEU A 231 -5.06 27.08 19.02
CA LEU A 231 -4.88 26.54 20.38
C LEU A 231 -6.20 26.48 21.17
N ASP A 232 -7.09 27.47 21.02
CA ASP A 232 -8.35 27.51 21.76
C ASP A 232 -9.34 26.46 21.23
N GLU A 233 -9.39 26.25 19.92
CA GLU A 233 -10.20 25.20 19.30
C GLU A 233 -9.68 23.80 19.66
N LEU A 234 -8.34 23.64 19.67
CA LEU A 234 -7.70 22.43 20.17
C LEU A 234 -8.09 22.14 21.61
N ARG A 235 -8.07 23.15 22.48
CA ARG A 235 -8.51 23.03 23.86
C ARG A 235 -9.97 22.58 23.93
N ALA A 236 -10.87 23.19 23.15
CA ALA A 236 -12.27 22.77 23.10
C ALA A 236 -12.42 21.31 22.65
N VAL A 237 -11.62 20.84 21.69
CA VAL A 237 -11.58 19.43 21.26
C VAL A 237 -11.20 18.54 22.44
N PHE A 238 -10.13 18.89 23.16
CA PHE A 238 -9.70 18.13 24.33
C PHE A 238 -10.76 18.10 25.43
N GLU A 239 -11.41 19.22 25.71
CA GLU A 239 -12.48 19.32 26.70
C GLU A 239 -13.70 18.46 26.30
N THR A 240 -14.12 18.49 25.04
CA THR A 240 -15.19 17.62 24.51
C THR A 240 -14.84 16.15 24.65
N LEU A 241 -13.60 15.77 24.31
CA LEU A 241 -13.17 14.37 24.44
C LEU A 241 -13.11 13.95 25.91
N LEU A 242 -12.54 14.76 26.79
CA LEU A 242 -12.51 14.44 28.23
C LEU A 242 -13.91 14.34 28.86
N ALA A 243 -14.88 15.12 28.35
CA ALA A 243 -16.27 15.02 28.78
C ALA A 243 -16.97 13.74 28.26
N ALA A 244 -16.50 13.17 27.14
CA ALA A 244 -17.11 12.01 26.51
C ALA A 244 -16.87 10.68 27.25
N GLY A 245 -15.86 10.59 28.13
CA GLY A 245 -15.65 9.38 28.94
C GLY A 245 -14.24 9.22 29.49
N GLU A 246 -13.97 8.04 30.05
CA GLU A 246 -12.65 7.67 30.59
C GLU A 246 -11.69 7.27 29.46
N PHE A 247 -11.20 8.26 28.71
CA PHE A 247 -10.04 8.04 27.85
C PHE A 247 -8.83 7.73 28.73
N ILE A 248 -8.04 6.73 28.35
CA ILE A 248 -6.86 6.32 29.13
C ILE A 248 -5.70 7.26 28.85
N ASP A 249 -5.48 7.60 27.58
CA ASP A 249 -4.43 8.51 27.16
C ASP A 249 -4.92 9.42 26.03
N ILE A 250 -4.65 10.72 26.15
CA ILE A 250 -4.75 11.66 25.03
C ILE A 250 -3.32 12.08 24.67
N VAL A 251 -2.93 11.76 23.44
CA VAL A 251 -1.59 12.02 22.87
C VAL A 251 -1.72 13.12 21.82
N ALA A 252 -1.24 14.32 22.14
CA ALA A 252 -1.09 15.40 21.17
C ALA A 252 0.33 15.37 20.58
N ASP A 253 0.48 15.27 19.27
CA ASP A 253 1.77 15.33 18.57
C ASP A 253 1.76 16.38 17.45
N SER A 254 2.24 17.59 17.78
CA SER A 254 2.39 18.67 16.80
C SER A 254 3.72 18.61 16.01
N ARG A 255 4.53 17.55 16.18
CA ARG A 255 5.92 17.41 15.71
C ARG A 255 6.88 18.55 16.14
N SER A 256 6.37 19.60 16.79
CA SER A 256 7.10 20.73 17.37
C SER A 256 7.13 20.60 18.88
N ARG A 257 8.33 20.38 19.44
CA ARG A 257 8.51 20.24 20.89
C ARG A 257 7.95 21.44 21.66
N ARG A 258 8.15 22.66 21.14
CA ARG A 258 7.66 23.91 21.76
C ARG A 258 6.13 23.91 21.87
N ILE A 259 5.45 23.54 20.79
CA ILE A 259 3.99 23.54 20.73
C ILE A 259 3.42 22.41 21.58
N ASN A 260 4.05 21.24 21.56
CA ASN A 260 3.70 20.15 22.46
C ASN A 260 3.79 20.61 23.93
N THR A 261 4.81 21.39 24.31
CA THR A 261 4.92 21.96 25.65
C THR A 261 3.85 23.02 25.95
N GLN A 262 3.42 23.83 24.98
CA GLN A 262 2.34 24.81 25.17
C GLN A 262 0.97 24.14 25.31
N ILE A 263 0.66 23.17 24.45
CA ILE A 263 -0.54 22.33 24.55
C ILE A 263 -0.52 21.64 25.92
N GLN A 264 0.61 21.08 26.32
CA GLN A 264 0.79 20.50 27.65
C GLN A 264 0.42 21.49 28.76
N ALA A 265 1.01 22.68 28.74
CA ALA A 265 0.76 23.70 29.76
C ALA A 265 -0.73 24.08 29.89
N GLN A 266 -1.44 24.14 28.76
CA GLN A 266 -2.88 24.43 28.75
C GLN A 266 -3.74 23.26 29.26
N LEU A 267 -3.26 22.02 29.12
CA LEU A 267 -3.96 20.81 29.56
C LEU A 267 -3.61 20.39 31.01
N ILE A 268 -2.61 20.99 31.66
CA ILE A 268 -2.13 20.65 33.02
C ILE A 268 -3.24 20.73 34.10
N GLY A 269 -4.37 21.41 33.84
CA GLY A 269 -5.54 21.46 34.74
C GLY A 269 -6.55 20.31 34.57
N LEU A 270 -6.43 19.50 33.52
CA LEU A 270 -7.39 18.46 33.18
C LEU A 270 -6.94 17.13 33.80
N LYS A 271 -7.54 16.78 34.95
CA LYS A 271 -7.15 15.69 35.88
C LYS A 271 -6.97 14.27 35.30
N ARG A 272 -7.19 14.04 34.00
CA ARG A 272 -7.18 12.73 33.35
C ARG A 272 -6.32 12.64 32.07
N VAL A 273 -5.54 13.67 31.75
CA VAL A 273 -4.65 13.62 30.59
C VAL A 273 -3.30 13.05 31.02
N THR A 274 -3.06 11.76 30.80
CA THR A 274 -1.69 11.23 30.81
C THR A 274 -0.97 11.79 29.59
N ILE A 275 -0.32 12.94 29.75
CA ILE A 275 0.50 13.50 28.70
C ILE A 275 1.79 12.70 28.66
N ALA A 276 1.79 11.60 27.91
CA ALA A 276 3.01 10.88 27.61
C ALA A 276 3.98 11.87 26.95
N LYS A 277 5.17 12.06 27.55
CA LYS A 277 6.32 12.64 26.85
C LYS A 277 6.41 11.95 25.49
N LEU A 278 6.34 12.71 24.42
CA LEU A 278 6.53 12.29 23.02
C LEU A 278 7.98 11.81 22.80
N THR A 279 8.30 10.70 23.45
CA THR A 279 9.59 10.01 23.42
C THR A 279 9.38 8.50 23.55
N LEU A 280 8.13 8.04 23.63
CA LEU A 280 7.78 6.63 23.47
C LEU A 280 7.65 6.36 21.97
N SER A 281 8.45 5.42 21.47
CA SER A 281 8.34 4.93 20.10
C SER A 281 6.88 4.55 19.82
N GLN A 282 6.36 4.94 18.65
CA GLN A 282 4.99 4.62 18.20
C GLN A 282 4.64 3.13 18.37
N GLU A 283 5.66 2.27 18.40
CA GLU A 283 5.59 0.83 18.65
C GLU A 283 5.03 0.44 20.04
N ARG A 284 5.32 1.19 21.11
CA ARG A 284 4.82 0.87 22.46
C ARG A 284 3.34 1.24 22.67
N LEU A 285 2.85 2.22 21.92
CA LEU A 285 1.49 2.76 22.09
C LEU A 285 0.45 1.97 21.29
N ALA A 286 0.80 1.49 20.10
CA ALA A 286 -0.13 0.76 19.25
C ALA A 286 -0.40 -0.70 19.65
N SER A 287 0.35 -1.25 20.62
CA SER A 287 0.11 -2.61 21.11
C SER A 287 -0.96 -2.67 22.21
N GLN A 288 -1.59 -1.55 22.60
CA GLN A 288 -2.46 -1.47 23.78
C GLN A 288 -3.79 -0.72 23.60
N ALA A 289 -4.10 -0.17 22.42
CA ALA A 289 -5.35 0.56 22.18
C ALA A 289 -6.30 -0.22 21.27
N ASP A 290 -7.56 -0.33 21.67
CA ASP A 290 -8.61 -1.03 20.90
C ASP A 290 -9.23 -0.11 19.84
N VAL A 291 -9.35 1.19 20.15
CA VAL A 291 -9.86 2.23 19.26
C VAL A 291 -8.97 3.45 19.38
N ALA A 292 -8.63 4.05 18.24
CA ALA A 292 -7.94 5.33 18.24
C ALA A 292 -8.65 6.38 17.40
N LEU A 293 -8.68 7.60 17.93
CA LEU A 293 -9.21 8.80 17.27
C LEU A 293 -8.04 9.62 16.75
N PHE A 294 -8.08 10.04 15.49
CA PHE A 294 -7.03 10.80 14.83
C PHE A 294 -7.59 12.09 14.29
N ILE A 295 -7.02 13.21 14.71
CA ILE A 295 -7.30 14.52 14.13
C ILE A 295 -6.05 14.98 13.41
N SER A 296 -6.16 15.21 12.10
CA SER A 296 -5.05 15.70 11.28
C SER A 296 -5.47 16.87 10.39
N SER A 297 -4.50 17.65 9.93
CA SER A 297 -4.70 18.70 8.92
C SER A 297 -3.94 18.34 7.65
N ASP A 298 -4.60 18.29 6.49
CA ASP A 298 -3.97 18.10 5.19
C ASP A 298 -4.20 19.31 4.25
N ARG A 299 -3.63 19.30 3.03
CA ARG A 299 -3.75 20.42 2.07
C ARG A 299 -5.16 20.58 1.50
N ASP A 300 -5.92 19.49 1.41
CA ASP A 300 -7.24 19.44 0.75
C ASP A 300 -8.39 19.56 1.77
N HIS A 301 -8.13 19.20 3.02
CA HIS A 301 -9.01 19.30 4.18
C HIS A 301 -8.23 19.89 5.35
N PRO A 302 -8.60 21.11 5.84
CA PRO A 302 -7.90 21.71 6.96
C PRO A 302 -7.98 20.84 8.22
N LEU A 303 -9.01 19.99 8.34
CA LEU A 303 -9.16 19.03 9.42
C LEU A 303 -9.73 17.70 8.92
N ARG A 304 -9.22 16.59 9.44
CA ARG A 304 -9.64 15.22 9.15
C ARG A 304 -9.74 14.44 10.44
N LEU A 305 -10.91 13.86 10.70
CA LEU A 305 -11.18 12.96 11.82
C LEU A 305 -11.21 11.53 11.31
N ARG A 306 -10.33 10.68 11.83
CA ARG A 306 -10.36 9.25 11.58
C ARG A 306 -10.49 8.48 12.88
N TRP A 307 -11.33 7.46 12.96
CA TRP A 307 -11.39 6.59 14.13
C TRP A 307 -11.74 5.15 13.80
N GLY A 308 -11.34 4.24 14.67
CA GLY A 308 -11.58 2.80 14.55
C GLY A 308 -10.42 1.98 15.08
N SER A 309 -10.46 0.68 14.83
CA SER A 309 -9.36 -0.23 15.10
C SER A 309 -8.23 -0.03 14.10
N PHE A 310 -6.99 -0.15 14.58
CA PHE A 310 -5.81 -0.17 13.72
C PHE A 310 -4.78 -1.15 14.27
N TYR A 311 -3.81 -1.50 13.43
CA TYR A 311 -2.64 -2.25 13.85
C TYR A 311 -1.39 -1.69 13.18
N LEU A 312 -0.21 -2.01 13.73
CA LEU A 312 1.05 -1.63 13.10
C LEU A 312 1.56 -2.75 12.19
N ILE A 313 2.08 -2.33 11.04
CA ILE A 313 2.97 -3.14 10.22
C ILE A 313 4.30 -2.42 10.09
N ASN A 314 5.36 -3.18 9.87
CA ASN A 314 6.67 -2.65 9.55
C ASN A 314 6.92 -2.76 8.04
N VAL A 315 7.30 -1.64 7.41
CA VAL A 315 7.66 -1.56 5.99
C VAL A 315 9.07 -1.00 5.83
N PRO A 316 9.81 -1.30 4.74
CA PRO A 316 11.12 -0.71 4.52
C PRO A 316 11.06 0.82 4.48
N ALA A 317 11.91 1.49 5.26
CA ALA A 317 12.00 2.96 5.31
C ALA A 317 12.23 3.58 3.92
N ARG A 318 12.87 2.82 3.01
CA ARG A 318 13.09 3.20 1.61
C ARG A 318 11.79 3.51 0.85
N LEU A 319 10.70 2.78 1.10
CA LEU A 319 9.38 3.11 0.52
C LEU A 319 8.91 4.52 0.88
N LEU A 320 9.43 5.05 2.00
CA LEU A 320 9.08 6.33 2.57
C LEU A 320 10.22 7.35 2.46
N ARG A 321 11.18 7.19 1.54
CA ARG A 321 12.31 8.12 1.38
C ARG A 321 12.52 8.61 -0.05
N HIS A 322 12.14 7.82 -1.05
CA HIS A 322 12.33 8.19 -2.46
C HIS A 322 11.23 9.15 -2.92
N GLN A 323 11.54 9.98 -3.92
CA GLN A 323 10.63 10.96 -4.51
C GLN A 323 9.54 10.32 -5.39
N MET A 324 9.80 9.13 -5.92
CA MET A 324 8.86 8.39 -6.73
C MET A 324 9.07 6.89 -6.60
N VAL A 325 7.99 6.12 -6.60
CA VAL A 325 8.02 4.67 -6.48
C VAL A 325 7.27 4.04 -7.65
N PHE A 326 7.93 3.14 -8.37
CA PHE A 326 7.35 2.29 -9.40
C PHE A 326 7.24 0.87 -8.88
N VAL A 327 6.11 0.21 -9.10
CA VAL A 327 5.91 -1.18 -8.69
C VAL A 327 5.63 -2.02 -9.93
N ALA A 328 6.47 -3.02 -10.15
CA ALA A 328 6.24 -4.05 -11.15
C ALA A 328 5.47 -5.22 -10.51
N GLY A 329 4.45 -5.73 -11.18
CA GLY A 329 3.71 -6.91 -10.72
C GLY A 329 3.00 -7.62 -11.86
N ASP A 330 2.87 -8.94 -11.72
CA ASP A 330 2.07 -9.80 -12.60
C ASP A 330 0.65 -9.93 -12.03
N VAL A 331 -0.36 -9.92 -12.90
CA VAL A 331 -1.79 -10.00 -12.55
C VAL A 331 -2.40 -11.40 -12.62
N LYS A 332 -1.57 -12.45 -12.71
CA LYS A 332 -2.01 -13.86 -12.74
C LYS A 332 -2.91 -14.29 -11.60
N VAL A 333 -3.81 -15.23 -11.90
CA VAL A 333 -4.67 -15.89 -10.92
C VAL A 333 -3.85 -16.60 -9.86
N HIS A 334 -4.13 -16.28 -8.60
CA HIS A 334 -3.56 -16.95 -7.45
C HIS A 334 -4.64 -17.82 -6.75
N PRO A 335 -4.30 -19.03 -6.26
CA PRO A 335 -5.28 -20.00 -5.73
C PRO A 335 -6.21 -19.46 -4.63
N TYR A 336 -5.73 -18.51 -3.82
CA TYR A 336 -6.44 -17.94 -2.66
C TYR A 336 -6.97 -16.52 -2.90
N GLU A 337 -6.70 -15.91 -4.06
CA GLU A 337 -7.05 -14.50 -4.30
C GLU A 337 -8.43 -14.33 -4.93
N GLY A 338 -9.00 -15.36 -5.55
CA GLY A 338 -10.37 -15.26 -6.02
C GLY A 338 -10.63 -14.32 -7.20
N ARG A 339 -9.72 -13.43 -7.57
CA ARG A 339 -9.86 -12.66 -8.82
C ARG A 339 -8.51 -12.48 -9.49
N TYR A 340 -8.56 -12.26 -10.80
CA TYR A 340 -7.40 -11.84 -11.59
C TYR A 340 -6.87 -10.51 -11.03
N GLY A 341 -5.56 -10.36 -10.96
CA GLY A 341 -4.86 -9.09 -10.74
C GLY A 341 -4.79 -8.50 -9.35
N SER A 342 -5.62 -8.90 -8.38
CA SER A 342 -5.68 -8.13 -7.13
C SER A 342 -4.53 -8.33 -6.17
N GLY A 343 -3.81 -9.44 -6.25
CA GLY A 343 -2.61 -9.70 -5.44
C GLY A 343 -1.32 -9.68 -6.24
N GLY A 344 -1.26 -9.05 -7.41
CA GLY A 344 0.04 -8.79 -8.05
C GLY A 344 0.73 -7.62 -7.36
N ILE A 345 0.27 -6.44 -7.74
CA ILE A 345 0.83 -5.15 -7.36
C ILE A 345 0.61 -4.81 -5.87
N ASN A 346 -0.62 -4.94 -5.36
CA ASN A 346 -0.89 -4.62 -3.95
C ASN A 346 -0.20 -5.60 -3.00
N LYS A 347 -0.04 -6.85 -3.43
CA LYS A 347 0.71 -7.86 -2.66
C LYS A 347 2.19 -7.58 -2.64
N MET A 348 2.77 -6.96 -3.69
CA MET A 348 4.16 -6.50 -3.62
C MET A 348 4.36 -5.56 -2.44
N LEU A 349 3.40 -4.67 -2.17
CA LEU A 349 3.42 -3.78 -1.01
C LEU A 349 3.08 -4.49 0.30
N ALA A 350 1.99 -5.26 0.34
CA ALA A 350 1.47 -5.84 1.57
C ALA A 350 2.18 -7.13 2.04
N VAL A 351 2.80 -7.88 1.13
CA VAL A 351 3.46 -9.18 1.43
C VAL A 351 4.90 -9.20 0.96
N GLY A 352 5.19 -8.66 -0.22
CA GLY A 352 6.54 -8.69 -0.81
C GLY A 352 7.57 -7.95 0.04
N VAL A 353 7.18 -6.85 0.68
CA VAL A 353 8.10 -5.99 1.46
C VAL A 353 7.75 -5.85 2.94
N CYS A 354 6.53 -6.19 3.35
CA CYS A 354 6.12 -6.07 4.75
C CYS A 354 6.82 -7.08 5.66
N SER A 355 6.80 -6.77 6.96
CA SER A 355 7.28 -7.68 8.01
C SER A 355 6.49 -8.99 8.10
N MET A 356 7.11 -10.01 8.71
CA MET A 356 6.52 -11.35 8.92
C MET A 356 5.14 -11.31 9.58
N ASN A 357 4.89 -10.35 10.48
CA ASN A 357 3.61 -10.24 11.18
C ASN A 357 2.45 -9.98 10.21
N GLU A 358 2.67 -9.15 9.18
CA GLU A 358 1.64 -8.87 8.18
C GLU A 358 1.42 -10.06 7.25
N ILE A 359 2.50 -10.76 6.87
CA ILE A 359 2.39 -11.98 6.07
C ILE A 359 1.60 -13.04 6.84
N ARG A 360 1.87 -13.23 8.14
CA ARG A 360 1.12 -14.18 8.98
C ARG A 360 -0.35 -13.80 9.13
N ARG A 361 -0.70 -12.51 9.24
CA ARG A 361 -2.09 -12.04 9.33
C ARG A 361 -2.87 -12.35 8.06
N SER A 362 -2.30 -11.96 6.91
CA SER A 362 -2.89 -12.25 5.60
C SER A 362 -2.98 -13.75 5.30
N HIS A 363 -2.12 -14.60 5.87
CA HIS A 363 -2.11 -16.04 5.64
C HIS A 363 -2.61 -16.87 6.84
N SER A 364 -3.42 -16.28 7.73
CA SER A 364 -3.93 -17.00 8.89
C SER A 364 -4.88 -18.14 8.48
N THR A 365 -5.01 -19.17 9.32
CA THR A 365 -5.95 -20.28 9.08
C THR A 365 -7.38 -19.77 8.90
N SER A 366 -7.81 -18.77 9.67
CA SER A 366 -9.14 -18.17 9.52
C SER A 366 -9.32 -17.49 8.15
N MET A 367 -8.28 -16.82 7.65
CA MET A 367 -8.30 -16.19 6.32
C MET A 367 -8.35 -17.24 5.20
N LEU A 368 -7.50 -18.26 5.27
CA LEU A 368 -7.36 -19.27 4.22
C LEU A 368 -8.55 -20.25 4.17
N MET A 369 -9.15 -20.57 5.33
CA MET A 369 -10.28 -21.48 5.42
C MET A 369 -11.63 -20.80 5.18
N HIS A 370 -11.67 -19.47 5.10
CA HIS A 370 -12.91 -18.73 4.81
C HIS A 370 -13.54 -19.23 3.51
N THR A 371 -14.87 -19.33 3.48
CA THR A 371 -15.64 -19.87 2.35
C THR A 371 -15.44 -19.04 1.08
N ASP A 372 -15.22 -17.73 1.25
CA ASP A 372 -14.97 -16.81 0.14
C ASP A 372 -13.52 -16.75 -0.34
N THR A 373 -12.57 -17.38 0.36
CA THR A 373 -11.15 -17.43 -0.08
C THR A 373 -10.98 -18.55 -1.11
N ARG A 374 -11.54 -18.36 -2.30
CA ARG A 374 -11.54 -19.33 -3.41
C ARG A 374 -11.27 -18.62 -4.72
N ALA A 375 -10.49 -19.22 -5.62
CA ALA A 375 -10.29 -18.75 -7.00
C ALA A 375 -11.64 -18.43 -7.68
N GLY A 376 -11.77 -17.27 -8.33
CA GLY A 376 -13.02 -16.76 -8.93
C GLY A 376 -13.93 -15.91 -8.01
N ASN A 377 -13.75 -15.93 -6.68
CA ASN A 377 -14.56 -15.11 -5.76
C ASN A 377 -13.93 -13.72 -5.45
N GLY A 378 -14.53 -12.66 -5.98
CA GLY A 378 -14.11 -11.27 -5.75
C GLY A 378 -14.30 -10.73 -4.33
N LYS A 379 -14.90 -11.51 -3.42
CA LYS A 379 -15.10 -11.16 -2.00
C LYS A 379 -14.08 -11.84 -1.07
N SER A 380 -12.98 -12.37 -1.61
CA SER A 380 -11.94 -13.03 -0.81
C SER A 380 -11.44 -12.10 0.31
N PRO A 381 -11.60 -12.48 1.60
CA PRO A 381 -11.13 -11.66 2.72
C PRO A 381 -9.61 -11.52 2.71
N PHE A 382 -8.89 -12.50 2.14
CA PHE A 382 -7.45 -12.38 1.87
C PHE A 382 -7.16 -11.13 1.03
N VAL A 383 -7.89 -10.97 -0.07
CA VAL A 383 -7.66 -9.84 -0.97
C VAL A 383 -8.05 -8.52 -0.34
N GLN A 384 -9.19 -8.47 0.35
CA GLN A 384 -9.61 -7.27 1.07
C GLN A 384 -8.53 -6.82 2.07
N TRP A 385 -7.92 -7.78 2.77
CA TRP A 385 -6.80 -7.52 3.67
C TRP A 385 -5.59 -6.95 2.93
N ILE A 386 -5.16 -7.59 1.83
CA ILE A 386 -4.04 -7.12 1.01
C ILE A 386 -4.28 -5.70 0.47
N GLU A 387 -5.49 -5.40 0.00
CA GLU A 387 -5.84 -4.07 -0.49
C GLU A 387 -5.87 -3.03 0.61
N MET A 388 -6.46 -3.37 1.76
CA MET A 388 -6.47 -2.52 2.94
C MET A 388 -5.05 -2.15 3.35
N THR A 389 -4.16 -3.13 3.51
CA THR A 389 -2.76 -2.91 3.86
C THR A 389 -2.05 -2.07 2.81
N ALA A 390 -2.17 -2.42 1.52
CA ALA A 390 -1.53 -1.68 0.43
C ALA A 390 -2.04 -0.23 0.33
N ASN A 391 -3.32 0.02 0.54
CA ASN A 391 -3.90 1.36 0.50
C ASN A 391 -3.44 2.21 1.69
N ASN A 392 -3.32 1.62 2.89
CA ASN A 392 -2.74 2.31 4.04
C ASN A 392 -1.25 2.64 3.80
N ILE A 393 -0.46 1.73 3.21
CA ILE A 393 0.93 2.01 2.81
C ILE A 393 0.99 3.20 1.85
N LYS A 394 0.16 3.15 0.79
CA LYS A 394 0.06 4.24 -0.21
C LYS A 394 -0.30 5.56 0.44
N GLU A 395 -1.31 5.57 1.31
CA GLU A 395 -1.72 6.78 2.01
C GLU A 395 -0.56 7.37 2.83
N VAL A 396 0.19 6.55 3.56
CA VAL A 396 1.37 7.03 4.32
C VAL A 396 2.47 7.55 3.39
N MET A 397 2.70 6.90 2.25
CA MET A 397 3.64 7.40 1.24
C MET A 397 3.22 8.77 0.71
N LEU A 398 1.91 8.97 0.48
CA LEU A 398 1.32 10.21 -0.01
C LEU A 398 1.10 11.27 1.09
N HIS A 399 1.09 10.95 2.38
CA HIS A 399 0.87 11.93 3.46
C HIS A 399 2.16 12.42 4.12
N LYS A 400 3.24 11.62 4.13
CA LYS A 400 4.55 12.10 4.60
C LYS A 400 5.07 13.33 3.83
N ARG A 401 4.50 13.60 2.66
CA ARG A 401 4.57 14.85 1.86
C ARG A 401 4.72 16.12 2.68
N ASN A 402 4.01 16.25 3.80
CA ASN A 402 3.92 17.52 4.53
C ASN A 402 5.07 17.78 5.51
N THR A 403 5.99 16.83 5.70
CA THR A 403 6.91 16.91 6.86
C THR A 403 8.39 16.84 6.56
N ASP A 404 8.78 16.32 5.40
CA ASP A 404 10.16 16.34 4.92
C ASP A 404 10.30 17.09 3.58
N GLY A 405 9.20 17.62 3.02
CA GLY A 405 9.21 18.35 1.75
C GLY A 405 9.39 17.46 0.51
N LEU A 406 9.46 16.13 0.69
CA LEU A 406 9.57 15.17 -0.40
C LEU A 406 8.17 14.73 -0.83
N ASP A 407 7.76 15.16 -2.01
CA ASP A 407 6.54 14.63 -2.62
C ASP A 407 6.82 13.21 -3.15
N ARG A 408 5.81 12.34 -3.10
CA ARG A 408 5.92 10.93 -3.49
C ARG A 408 4.77 10.53 -4.39
N THR A 409 5.10 9.78 -5.43
CA THR A 409 4.13 9.22 -6.39
C THR A 409 4.33 7.73 -6.49
N LEU A 410 3.23 6.98 -6.52
CA LEU A 410 3.24 5.55 -6.78
C LEU A 410 2.70 5.25 -8.18
N LEU A 411 3.48 4.54 -9.00
CA LEU A 411 3.08 4.06 -10.31
C LEU A 411 3.11 2.54 -10.39
N PHE A 412 2.23 1.99 -11.22
CA PHE A 412 2.04 0.56 -11.38
C PHE A 412 2.31 0.12 -12.81
N VAL A 413 3.16 -0.89 -12.97
CA VAL A 413 3.49 -1.52 -14.24
C VAL A 413 3.05 -2.98 -14.21
N GLY A 414 2.06 -3.30 -15.04
CA GLY A 414 1.54 -4.66 -15.26
C GLY A 414 2.06 -5.24 -16.57
N ASP A 415 1.91 -6.56 -16.76
CA ASP A 415 2.34 -7.29 -17.96
C ASP A 415 1.41 -7.12 -19.18
N GLY A 416 0.41 -6.23 -19.09
CA GLY A 416 -0.50 -5.89 -20.18
C GLY A 416 -1.44 -7.01 -20.63
N GLN A 417 -1.40 -8.21 -20.01
CA GLN A 417 -2.19 -9.33 -20.50
C GLN A 417 -3.63 -9.33 -19.97
N GLU A 418 -3.90 -8.93 -18.73
CA GLU A 418 -5.24 -9.08 -18.13
C GLU A 418 -5.56 -8.02 -17.04
N CYS A 419 -5.59 -6.73 -17.40
CA CYS A 419 -6.28 -5.73 -16.56
C CYS A 419 -7.77 -5.72 -16.91
N ARG A 420 -8.58 -6.31 -16.02
CA ARG A 420 -10.05 -6.28 -16.05
C ARG A 420 -10.62 -5.47 -14.91
#